data_AF-A0A853B0W4-F1
#
_entry.id   AF-A0A853B0W4-F1
#
_cell.length_a   1.000
_cell.length_b   1.000
_cell.length_c   1.000
_cell.angle_alpha   90.00
_cell.angle_beta   90.00
_cell.angle_gamma   90.00
#
_symmetry.space_group_name_H-M   'P 1'
#
loop_
_entity.id
_entity.type
_entity.pdbx_description
1 polymer ?
#
loop_
_entity_poly.entity_id
_entity_poly.type
_entity_poly.pdbx_seq_one_letter_code
_entity_poly.pdbx_strand_id
1 'polypeptide(L)'
;MDLADELRRLPREEQRARLRETRGGGNWLGLIQTATLRARTADEARAEWARLAVSALETAREEGALEDREVRPREANLFRTLDDPAGAGLDADEVVAACLALAGLTPAEADAVEWAYRAEDVDKMRTLRRVRNVVQPAVAIAGFVGREELRRELEAWREVLPRLP
;
A
#
# COMPACT_ATOMS: atom_id res chain seq x y z
N MET A 1 -23.42 10.77 14.13
CA MET A 1 -22.13 10.08 14.33
C MET A 1 -21.68 9.64 12.96
N ASP A 2 -20.46 9.97 12.55
CA ASP A 2 -19.94 9.57 11.23
C ASP A 2 -19.75 8.03 11.22
N LEU A 3 -20.05 7.37 10.09
CA LEU A 3 -19.90 5.92 9.93
C LEU A 3 -18.46 5.49 10.25
N ALA A 4 -17.48 6.31 9.86
CA ALA A 4 -16.07 6.05 10.14
C ALA A 4 -15.77 6.02 11.66
N ASP A 5 -16.41 6.90 12.43
CA ASP A 5 -16.30 6.96 13.89
C ASP A 5 -16.99 5.77 14.59
N GLU A 6 -18.08 5.25 14.02
CA GLU A 6 -18.72 4.02 14.49
C GLU A 6 -17.79 2.83 14.24
N LEU A 7 -17.36 2.65 12.98
CA LEU A 7 -16.56 1.50 12.55
C LEU A 7 -15.25 1.39 13.32
N ARG A 8 -14.51 2.49 13.55
CA ARG A 8 -13.19 2.42 14.19
C ARG A 8 -13.22 1.83 15.60
N ARG A 9 -14.36 1.93 16.29
CA ARG A 9 -14.54 1.43 17.66
C ARG A 9 -14.83 -0.07 17.71
N LEU A 10 -15.20 -0.65 16.57
CA LEU A 10 -15.50 -2.07 16.46
C LEU A 10 -14.21 -2.91 16.39
N PRO A 11 -14.22 -4.16 16.87
CA PRO A 11 -13.18 -5.13 16.59
C PRO A 11 -13.01 -5.36 15.08
N ARG A 12 -11.80 -5.76 14.66
CA ARG A 12 -11.44 -5.93 13.24
C ARG A 12 -12.40 -6.82 12.46
N GLU A 13 -12.81 -7.95 13.01
CA GLU A 13 -13.72 -8.88 12.34
C GLU A 13 -15.09 -8.23 12.09
N GLU A 14 -15.60 -7.48 13.07
CA GLU A 14 -16.86 -6.76 12.98
C GLU A 14 -16.76 -5.56 12.02
N GLN A 15 -15.64 -4.84 12.01
CA GLN A 15 -15.34 -3.82 10.99
C GLN A 15 -15.50 -4.43 9.59
N ARG A 16 -14.84 -5.56 9.33
CA ARG A 16 -14.88 -6.21 8.01
C ARG A 16 -16.27 -6.72 7.66
N ALA A 17 -17.01 -7.28 8.61
CA ALA A 17 -18.40 -7.69 8.38
C ALA A 17 -19.28 -6.50 7.97
N ARG A 18 -19.24 -5.40 8.74
CA ARG A 18 -20.01 -4.18 8.48
C ARG A 18 -19.60 -3.51 7.16
N LEU A 19 -18.30 -3.49 6.86
CA LEU A 19 -17.77 -2.97 5.59
C LEU A 19 -18.32 -3.77 4.39
N ARG A 20 -18.39 -5.10 4.47
CA ARG A 20 -18.99 -5.93 3.39
C ARG A 20 -20.49 -5.69 3.22
N GLU A 21 -21.22 -5.38 4.30
CA GLU A 21 -22.65 -5.04 4.22
C GLU A 21 -22.91 -3.73 3.45
N THR A 22 -21.92 -2.86 3.30
CA THR A 22 -22.05 -1.58 2.55
C THR A 22 -21.93 -1.70 1.03
N ARG A 23 -22.02 -2.92 0.47
CA ARG A 23 -21.91 -3.23 -0.97
C ARG A 23 -22.71 -2.25 -1.86
N GLY A 24 -22.03 -1.67 -2.85
CA GLY A 24 -22.67 -1.00 -3.99
C GLY A 24 -22.89 0.52 -3.91
N GLY A 25 -22.39 1.22 -2.88
CA GLY A 25 -22.57 2.69 -2.80
C GLY A 25 -21.72 3.46 -1.80
N GLY A 26 -20.87 2.80 -1.01
CA GLY A 26 -19.95 3.47 -0.08
C GLY A 26 -18.77 4.11 -0.82
N ASN A 27 -18.47 5.37 -0.51
CA ASN A 27 -17.25 6.04 -0.97
C ASN A 27 -16.03 5.42 -0.26
N TRP A 28 -15.59 4.22 -0.68
CA TRP A 28 -14.42 3.50 -0.15
C TRP A 28 -13.19 4.39 -0.09
N LEU A 29 -12.97 5.17 -1.15
CA LEU A 29 -11.87 6.13 -1.21
C LEU A 29 -11.98 7.17 -0.11
N GLY A 30 -13.17 7.76 0.11
CA GLY A 30 -13.42 8.70 1.19
C GLY A 30 -13.19 8.09 2.57
N LEU A 31 -13.68 6.88 2.82
CA LEU A 31 -13.46 6.18 4.10
C LEU A 31 -11.98 5.89 4.34
N ILE A 32 -11.30 5.30 3.35
CA ILE A 32 -9.87 4.96 3.42
C ILE A 32 -9.04 6.24 3.60
N GLN A 33 -9.35 7.32 2.87
CA GLN A 33 -8.66 8.61 3.01
C GLN A 33 -8.84 9.19 4.40
N THR A 34 -10.07 9.22 4.92
CA THR A 34 -10.36 9.71 6.28
C THR A 34 -9.62 8.89 7.32
N ALA A 35 -9.74 7.55 7.26
CA ALA A 35 -9.07 6.67 8.22
C ALA A 35 -7.55 6.77 8.14
N THR A 36 -6.98 6.80 6.93
CA THR A 36 -5.52 6.96 6.72
C THR A 36 -5.02 8.29 7.24
N LEU A 37 -5.75 9.39 6.98
CA LEU A 37 -5.38 10.71 7.47
C LEU A 37 -5.36 10.73 9.01
N ARG A 38 -6.43 10.21 9.63
CA ARG A 38 -6.55 10.15 11.09
C ARG A 38 -5.51 9.24 11.74
N ALA A 39 -5.17 8.13 11.09
CA ALA A 39 -4.10 7.22 11.52
C ALA A 39 -2.70 7.85 11.45
N ARG A 40 -2.54 8.97 10.73
CA ARG A 40 -1.27 9.70 10.61
C ARG A 40 -1.20 10.94 11.50
N THR A 41 -2.34 11.46 11.95
CA THR A 41 -2.39 12.58 12.89
C THR A 41 -2.19 12.07 14.31
N ALA A 42 -1.50 12.85 15.15
CA ALA A 42 -1.32 12.57 16.57
C ALA A 42 -2.66 12.73 17.32
N ASP A 43 -3.47 11.68 17.28
CA ASP A 43 -4.79 11.54 17.91
C ASP A 43 -4.73 10.36 18.89
N GLU A 44 -5.43 10.45 20.02
CA GLU A 44 -5.55 9.36 21.00
C GLU A 44 -6.15 8.09 20.35
N ALA A 45 -6.96 8.26 19.30
CA ALA A 45 -7.59 7.16 18.57
C ALA A 45 -6.77 6.63 17.37
N ARG A 46 -5.47 6.96 17.26
CA ARG A 46 -4.64 6.65 16.09
C ARG A 46 -4.62 5.15 15.76
N ALA A 47 -4.57 4.29 16.79
CA ALA A 47 -4.53 2.85 16.61
C ALA A 47 -5.86 2.29 16.05
N GLU A 48 -7.00 2.78 16.53
CA GLU A 48 -8.33 2.45 15.99
C GLU A 48 -8.44 2.84 14.52
N TRP A 49 -7.98 4.05 14.18
CA TRP A 49 -8.00 4.55 12.81
C TRP A 49 -7.09 3.76 11.89
N ALA A 50 -5.92 3.34 12.37
CA ALA A 50 -5.00 2.49 11.63
C ALA A 50 -5.63 1.12 11.32
N ARG A 51 -6.23 0.46 12.33
CA ARG A 51 -6.94 -0.81 12.15
C ARG A 51 -8.11 -0.68 11.15
N LEU A 52 -8.87 0.42 11.23
CA LEU A 52 -9.95 0.67 10.29
C LEU A 52 -9.43 0.89 8.86
N ALA A 53 -8.33 1.64 8.69
CA ALA A 53 -7.73 1.89 7.38
C ALA A 53 -7.28 0.58 6.71
N VAL A 54 -6.61 -0.30 7.47
CA VAL A 54 -6.20 -1.63 7.00
C VAL A 54 -7.42 -2.49 6.65
N SER A 55 -8.40 -2.58 7.55
CA SER A 55 -9.62 -3.36 7.31
C SER A 55 -10.40 -2.88 6.08
N ALA A 56 -10.46 -1.57 5.86
CA ALA A 56 -11.10 -0.97 4.70
C ALA A 56 -10.34 -1.28 3.40
N LEU A 57 -9.01 -1.18 3.41
CA LEU A 57 -8.16 -1.54 2.26
C LEU A 57 -8.31 -3.03 1.89
N GLU A 58 -8.21 -3.93 2.87
CA GLU A 58 -8.36 -5.37 2.66
C GLU A 58 -9.75 -5.73 2.15
N THR A 59 -10.79 -5.16 2.76
CA THR A 59 -12.17 -5.46 2.36
C THR A 59 -12.46 -4.90 0.97
N ALA A 60 -12.03 -3.68 0.66
CA ALA A 60 -12.19 -3.11 -0.67
C ALA A 60 -11.48 -3.96 -1.74
N ARG A 61 -10.30 -4.50 -1.43
CA ARG A 61 -9.56 -5.43 -2.29
C ARG A 61 -10.31 -6.75 -2.52
N GLU A 62 -10.77 -7.37 -1.44
CA GLU A 62 -11.50 -8.65 -1.48
C GLU A 62 -12.83 -8.56 -2.22
N GLU A 63 -13.52 -7.42 -2.09
CA GLU A 63 -14.79 -7.15 -2.77
C GLU A 63 -14.60 -6.66 -4.22
N GLY A 64 -13.35 -6.53 -4.69
CA GLY A 64 -13.03 -6.04 -6.03
C GLY A 64 -13.32 -4.56 -6.26
N ALA A 65 -13.53 -3.79 -5.19
CA ALA A 65 -13.77 -2.35 -5.25
C ALA A 65 -12.48 -1.54 -5.49
N LEU A 66 -11.31 -2.09 -5.12
CA LEU A 66 -10.00 -1.54 -5.42
C LEU A 66 -9.07 -2.64 -5.94
N GLU A 67 -8.22 -2.30 -6.92
CA GLU A 67 -7.23 -3.24 -7.44
C GLU A 67 -6.02 -3.39 -6.49
N ASP A 68 -5.31 -4.52 -6.55
CA ASP A 68 -4.10 -4.74 -5.75
C ASP A 68 -3.06 -3.61 -5.95
N ARG A 69 -2.93 -3.11 -7.18
CA ARG A 69 -2.01 -2.01 -7.55
C ARG A 69 -2.35 -0.69 -6.85
N GLU A 70 -3.59 -0.54 -6.41
CA GLU A 70 -4.02 0.61 -5.61
C GLU A 70 -3.83 0.34 -4.12
N VAL A 71 -4.07 -0.89 -3.66
CA VAL A 71 -4.09 -1.24 -2.25
C VAL A 71 -2.68 -1.41 -1.67
N ARG A 72 -1.81 -2.21 -2.31
CA ARG A 72 -0.50 -2.56 -1.74
C ARG A 72 0.43 -1.36 -1.52
N PRO A 73 0.53 -0.39 -2.44
CA PRO A 73 1.31 0.82 -2.18
C PRO A 73 0.74 1.65 -1.03
N ARG A 74 -0.58 1.62 -0.81
CA ARG A 74 -1.22 2.33 0.32
C ARG A 74 -0.94 1.63 1.63
N GLU A 75 -0.95 0.30 1.68
CA GLU A 75 -0.53 -0.50 2.83
C GLU A 75 0.92 -0.20 3.21
N ALA A 76 1.85 -0.24 2.24
CA ALA A 76 3.26 0.08 2.49
C ALA A 76 3.46 1.52 2.99
N ASN A 77 2.76 2.49 2.40
CA ASN A 77 2.80 3.87 2.87
C ASN A 77 2.17 4.05 4.26
N LEU A 78 1.12 3.28 4.59
CA LEU A 78 0.52 3.28 5.91
C LEU A 78 1.49 2.68 6.93
N PHE A 79 2.07 1.50 6.64
CA PHE A 79 3.10 0.83 7.46
C PHE A 79 4.18 1.82 7.89
N ARG A 80 4.77 2.54 6.92
CA ARG A 80 5.84 3.52 7.18
C ARG A 80 5.45 4.62 8.17
N THR A 81 4.16 4.92 8.27
CA THR A 81 3.65 6.04 9.08
C THR A 81 3.06 5.61 10.42
N LEU A 82 3.00 4.32 10.73
CA LEU A 82 2.46 3.83 11.99
C LEU A 82 3.58 3.53 13.00
N ASP A 83 3.30 3.79 14.27
CA ASP A 83 4.24 3.44 15.35
C ASP A 83 4.19 1.93 15.66
N ASP A 84 3.00 1.33 15.50
CA ASP A 84 2.76 -0.11 15.62
C ASP A 84 1.99 -0.63 14.40
N PRO A 85 2.68 -0.88 13.26
CA PRO A 85 2.05 -1.45 12.07
C PRO A 85 1.46 -2.84 12.30
N ALA A 86 2.10 -3.66 13.14
CA ALA A 86 1.67 -5.02 13.44
C ALA A 86 0.34 -5.03 14.19
N GLY A 87 0.15 -4.14 15.18
CA GLY A 87 -1.12 -3.95 15.88
C GLY A 87 -2.25 -3.43 14.97
N ALA A 88 -1.91 -2.77 13.86
CA ALA A 88 -2.86 -2.43 12.80
C ALA A 88 -3.17 -3.59 11.84
N GLY A 89 -2.37 -4.66 11.90
CA GLY A 89 -2.53 -5.85 11.07
C GLY A 89 -1.67 -5.87 9.81
N LEU A 90 -0.60 -5.07 9.75
CA LEU A 90 0.34 -5.05 8.63
C LEU A 90 1.63 -5.78 8.99
N ASP A 91 1.97 -6.80 8.20
CA ASP A 91 3.26 -7.47 8.23
C ASP A 91 4.20 -6.90 7.15
N ALA A 92 5.45 -6.61 7.52
CA ALA A 92 6.41 -5.97 6.61
C ALA A 92 6.77 -6.89 5.43
N ASP A 93 7.02 -8.17 5.70
CA ASP A 93 7.42 -9.14 4.67
C ASP A 93 6.28 -9.36 3.67
N GLU A 94 5.04 -9.49 4.15
CA GLU A 94 3.86 -9.66 3.30
C GLU A 94 3.58 -8.44 2.44
N VAL A 95 3.62 -7.24 3.02
CA VAL A 95 3.39 -6.00 2.29
C VAL A 95 4.46 -5.78 1.21
N VAL A 96 5.74 -6.01 1.54
CA VAL A 96 6.84 -5.91 0.59
C VAL A 96 6.71 -6.94 -0.52
N ALA A 97 6.49 -8.22 -0.18
CA ALA A 97 6.34 -9.28 -1.17
C ALA A 97 5.19 -8.99 -2.15
N ALA A 98 4.06 -8.47 -1.64
CA ALA A 98 2.93 -8.09 -2.47
C ALA A 98 3.25 -6.91 -3.41
N CYS A 99 4.02 -5.91 -2.94
CA CYS A 99 4.46 -4.80 -3.78
C CYS A 99 5.43 -5.25 -4.89
N LEU A 100 6.39 -6.12 -4.56
CA LEU A 100 7.36 -6.66 -5.52
C LEU A 100 6.67 -7.53 -6.58
N ALA A 101 5.71 -8.36 -6.18
CA ALA A 101 4.90 -9.16 -7.11
C ALA A 101 4.14 -8.28 -8.13
N LEU A 102 3.72 -7.08 -7.73
CA LEU A 102 3.02 -6.13 -8.61
C LEU A 102 3.95 -5.34 -9.54
N ALA A 103 5.26 -5.30 -9.26
CA ALA A 103 6.21 -4.60 -10.10
C ALA A 103 6.21 -5.17 -11.53
N GLY A 104 6.07 -6.50 -11.64
CA GLY A 104 6.01 -7.19 -12.94
C GLY A 104 7.32 -7.15 -13.74
N LEU A 105 8.37 -6.57 -13.16
CA LEU A 105 9.74 -6.56 -13.64
C LEU A 105 10.64 -6.80 -12.44
N THR A 106 11.81 -7.37 -12.67
CA THR A 106 12.94 -7.40 -11.73
C THR A 106 13.73 -6.08 -11.79
N PRO A 107 14.59 -5.78 -10.79
CA PRO A 107 15.46 -4.61 -10.85
C PRO A 107 16.30 -4.55 -12.13
N ALA A 108 16.88 -5.69 -12.54
CA ALA A 108 17.73 -5.78 -13.73
C ALA A 108 16.94 -5.53 -15.03
N GLU A 109 15.73 -6.07 -15.13
CA GLU A 109 14.87 -5.82 -16.30
C GLU A 109 14.45 -4.36 -16.38
N ALA A 110 14.05 -3.75 -15.26
CA ALA A 110 13.66 -2.35 -15.22
C ALA A 110 14.82 -1.41 -15.60
N ASP A 111 16.05 -1.74 -15.16
CA ASP A 111 17.25 -0.98 -15.50
C ASP A 111 17.67 -1.11 -16.97
N ALA A 112 17.40 -2.27 -17.57
CA ALA A 112 17.70 -2.53 -18.99
C ALA A 112 16.72 -1.84 -19.95
N VAL A 113 15.59 -1.32 -19.47
CA VAL A 113 14.63 -0.60 -20.33
C VAL A 113 15.21 0.76 -20.72
N GLU A 114 15.76 0.85 -21.92
CA GLU A 114 16.18 2.12 -22.50
C GLU A 114 14.97 3.03 -22.77
N TRP A 115 14.94 4.20 -22.12
CA TRP A 115 13.94 5.23 -22.30
C TRP A 115 14.57 6.63 -22.38
N ALA A 116 13.95 7.51 -23.16
CA ALA A 116 14.24 8.93 -23.19
C ALA A 116 12.94 9.74 -23.10
N TYR A 117 13.04 11.03 -22.82
CA TYR A 117 11.88 11.93 -22.80
C TYR A 117 11.42 12.27 -24.24
N ARG A 118 10.90 11.25 -24.94
CA ARG A 118 10.48 11.30 -26.35
C ARG A 118 9.09 10.69 -26.51
N ALA A 119 8.39 11.09 -27.56
CA ALA A 119 7.03 10.61 -27.81
C ALA A 119 6.97 9.08 -28.03
N GLU A 120 8.01 8.48 -28.63
CA GLU A 120 8.05 7.04 -28.89
C GLU A 120 8.19 6.20 -27.60
N ASP A 121 8.71 6.78 -26.52
CA ASP A 121 8.99 6.08 -25.26
C ASP A 121 7.88 6.25 -24.20
N VAL A 122 6.78 6.91 -24.53
CA VAL A 122 5.69 7.21 -23.57
C VAL A 122 5.16 5.96 -22.87
N ASP A 123 4.99 4.86 -23.58
CA ASP A 123 4.48 3.62 -22.98
C ASP A 123 5.51 2.93 -22.10
N LYS A 124 6.80 2.98 -22.46
CA LYS A 124 7.89 2.52 -21.59
C LYS A 124 7.92 3.33 -20.30
N MET A 125 7.86 4.66 -20.40
CA MET A 125 7.84 5.55 -19.24
C MET A 125 6.63 5.28 -18.35
N ARG A 126 5.44 5.04 -18.93
CA ARG A 126 4.25 4.66 -18.16
C ARG A 126 4.45 3.35 -17.41
N THR A 127 5.03 2.34 -18.05
CA THR A 127 5.35 1.05 -17.40
C THR A 127 6.33 1.24 -16.25
N LEU A 128 7.45 1.92 -16.48
CA LEU A 128 8.45 2.16 -15.45
C LEU A 128 7.93 3.02 -14.29
N ARG A 129 7.03 3.98 -14.55
CA ARG A 129 6.35 4.74 -13.49
C ARG A 129 5.42 3.87 -12.65
N ARG A 130 4.71 2.91 -13.27
CA ARG A 130 3.87 1.95 -12.52
C ARG A 130 4.74 1.10 -11.60
N VAL A 131 5.85 0.59 -12.11
CA VAL A 131 6.86 -0.16 -11.33
C VAL A 131 7.36 0.69 -10.17
N ARG A 132 7.80 1.92 -10.44
CA ARG A 132 8.28 2.85 -9.41
C ARG A 132 7.22 3.11 -8.34
N ASN A 133 5.97 3.34 -8.72
CA ASN A 133 4.89 3.66 -7.79
C ASN A 133 4.58 2.51 -6.82
N VAL A 134 4.82 1.26 -7.20
CA VAL A 134 4.63 0.10 -6.31
C VAL A 134 5.89 -0.24 -5.52
N VAL A 135 7.08 -0.12 -6.12
CA VAL A 135 8.36 -0.48 -5.48
C VAL A 135 8.84 0.58 -4.49
N GLN A 136 8.67 1.87 -4.79
CA GLN A 136 9.20 2.96 -3.95
C GLN A 136 8.67 2.90 -2.50
N PRO A 137 7.36 2.68 -2.24
CA PRO A 137 6.87 2.48 -0.88
C PRO A 137 7.45 1.24 -0.18
N ALA A 138 7.67 0.13 -0.90
CA ALA A 138 8.27 -1.08 -0.35
C ALA A 138 9.73 -0.87 0.07
N VAL A 139 10.53 -0.19 -0.78
CA VAL A 139 11.92 0.16 -0.44
C VAL A 139 11.99 1.08 0.78
N ALA A 140 11.00 1.96 0.96
CA ALA A 140 10.95 2.85 2.12
C ALA A 140 10.72 2.13 3.46
N ILE A 141 10.26 0.87 3.45
CA ILE A 141 10.05 0.05 4.65
C ILE A 141 11.04 -1.13 4.75
N ALA A 142 12.08 -1.15 3.90
CA ALA A 142 13.05 -2.25 3.83
C ALA A 142 13.72 -2.59 5.18
N GLY A 143 13.90 -1.60 6.06
CA GLY A 143 14.52 -1.80 7.38
C GLY A 143 13.70 -2.65 8.35
N PHE A 144 12.42 -2.92 8.05
CA PHE A 144 11.52 -3.73 8.88
C PHE A 144 11.32 -5.16 8.35
N VAL A 145 11.92 -5.49 7.21
CA VAL A 145 11.77 -6.78 6.54
C VAL A 145 12.65 -7.82 7.20
N GLY A 146 12.06 -8.94 7.62
CA GLY A 146 12.78 -10.06 8.24
C GLY A 146 13.47 -10.94 7.21
N ARG A 147 12.77 -11.24 6.10
CA ARG A 147 13.24 -12.17 5.06
C ARG A 147 14.45 -11.60 4.30
N GLU A 148 15.53 -12.37 4.29
CA GLU A 148 16.80 -11.99 3.67
C GLU A 148 16.67 -11.84 2.14
N GLU A 149 15.87 -12.69 1.51
CA GLU A 149 15.64 -12.67 0.06
C GLU A 149 14.98 -11.35 -0.37
N LEU A 150 13.95 -10.92 0.37
CA LEU A 150 13.26 -9.65 0.14
C LEU A 150 14.18 -8.47 0.40
N ARG A 151 14.99 -8.50 1.47
CA ARG A 151 15.97 -7.44 1.75
C ARG A 151 16.97 -7.26 0.61
N ARG A 152 17.50 -8.35 0.05
CA ARG A 152 18.42 -8.30 -1.09
C ARG A 152 17.77 -7.72 -2.35
N GLU A 153 16.54 -8.13 -2.64
CA GLU A 153 15.81 -7.61 -3.79
C GLU A 153 15.51 -6.10 -3.64
N LEU A 154 15.12 -5.67 -2.43
CA LEU A 154 14.89 -4.25 -2.14
C LEU A 154 16.18 -3.41 -2.23
N GLU A 155 17.33 -3.97 -1.86
CA GLU A 155 18.62 -3.28 -2.05
C GLU A 155 18.92 -3.06 -3.54
N ALA A 156 18.71 -4.09 -4.37
CA ALA A 156 18.86 -3.95 -5.82
C ALA A 156 17.88 -2.91 -6.40
N TRP A 157 16.63 -2.87 -5.92
CA TRP A 157 15.68 -1.83 -6.31
C TRP A 157 16.11 -0.43 -5.88
N ARG A 158 16.76 -0.27 -4.72
CA ARG A 158 17.24 1.04 -4.24
C ARG A 158 18.23 1.68 -5.22
N GLU A 159 19.06 0.87 -5.88
CA GLU A 159 20.03 1.32 -6.89
C GLU A 159 19.39 1.69 -8.25
N VAL A 160 18.26 1.05 -8.59
CA VAL A 160 17.57 1.27 -9.88
C VAL A 160 16.55 2.41 -9.79
N LEU A 161 15.83 2.53 -8.68
CA LEU A 161 14.73 3.50 -8.51
C LEU A 161 15.07 4.95 -8.91
N PRO A 162 16.26 5.51 -8.58
CA PRO A 162 16.60 6.88 -8.96
C PRO A 162 16.70 7.12 -10.48
N ARG A 163 16.89 6.05 -11.27
CA ARG A 163 17.01 6.08 -12.74
C ARG A 163 15.67 5.88 -13.45
N LEU A 164 14.62 5.53 -12.71
CA LEU A 164 13.28 5.37 -13.26
C LEU A 164 12.57 6.74 -13.43
N PRO A 165 11.70 6.88 -14.45
CA PRO A 165 10.95 8.11 -14.74
C PRO A 165 9.82 8.45 -13.76
#